data_AF-A0A2K1Q403-F1
#
_entry.id   AF-A0A2K1Q403-F1
#
_cell.length_a   1.000
_cell.length_b   1.000
_cell.length_c   1.000
_cell.angle_alpha   90.00
_cell.angle_beta   90.00
_cell.angle_gamma   90.00
#
_symmetry.space_group_name_H-M   'P 1'
#
loop_
_entity.id
_entity.type
_entity.pdbx_description
1 polymer ?
#
loop_
_entity_poly.entity_id
_entity_poly.type
_entity_poly.pdbx_seq_one_letter_code
_entity_poly.pdbx_strand_id
1 'polypeptide(L)'
;MRPSIELLAAVSRILPRIAEESSDREEIPEADLIKRLIAATGVGAEEAGSALGFVQRLLQALSVLDEARLGAGVWAFVSFPASLLARSVLGGLGEAEFRLLEPGFWNASEYLVDRQRALIKRSEELRAALSAGLVPIRRVWVSWAWIALDGKFLMVRREDPAPHRDGSRGQFVFPGGRVSNEDLPELVYLTASQCLDFFDPNIEIDPSHIRYAFSQAVSRELREELEIPGNAFEALIPVDEPIHYTALEGAKSAYSATEYHIQPFKVALKDAGKTELLRCLAAHPERFAWFTAEELAAGANAAGAKAFVDAIRQGGPALDPDAFTIPIGNATPVKDPVDIPGRSSEPFAVGITSRERQVHADLDAGEIELLNWLAAVRRGDDIEELAVGVSIASGTGWVLIDNDHALTGLRTLASKLDAAGLPLLDFHDRAVRLNAVTPYFSPSSLLMEIQDERRGKSYRLNLSRRRLQSLLGVAIAKEASISLPEILGNAVYSLDQGDLQPALDNIETVKRMQREIRGFLDTIGTRLLVRQVDGVPELAVGR
;
A
#
# COMPACT_ATOMS: atom_id res chain seq x y z
N MET A 1 37.55 -26.48 20.38
CA MET A 1 38.34 -25.75 21.41
C MET A 1 38.22 -24.25 21.13
N ARG A 2 37.95 -23.42 22.14
CA ARG A 2 38.08 -21.96 21.99
C ARG A 2 39.55 -21.60 22.27
N PRO A 3 40.29 -20.97 21.33
CA PRO A 3 41.67 -20.58 21.59
C PRO A 3 41.72 -19.57 22.75
N SER A 4 42.73 -19.69 23.62
CA SER A 4 42.91 -18.72 24.71
C SER A 4 43.28 -17.35 24.16
N ILE A 5 43.02 -16.30 24.95
CA ILE A 5 43.36 -14.91 24.62
C ILE A 5 44.87 -14.78 24.37
N GLU A 6 45.69 -15.42 25.21
CA GLU A 6 47.15 -15.47 25.09
C GLU A 6 47.62 -16.11 23.78
N LEU A 7 46.89 -17.15 23.32
CA LEU A 7 47.20 -17.83 22.07
C LEU A 7 46.90 -16.96 20.85
N LEU A 8 45.79 -16.22 20.85
CA LEU A 8 45.47 -15.25 19.79
C LEU A 8 46.49 -14.10 19.73
N ALA A 9 46.91 -13.59 20.89
CA ALA A 9 47.98 -12.60 20.99
C ALA A 9 49.30 -13.13 20.40
N ALA A 10 49.65 -14.39 20.67
CA ALA A 10 50.83 -15.03 20.11
C ALA A 10 50.74 -15.21 18.59
N VAL A 11 49.56 -15.60 18.06
CA VAL A 11 49.34 -15.69 16.61
C VAL A 11 49.59 -14.35 15.93
N SER A 12 49.13 -13.23 16.52
CA SER A 12 49.31 -11.88 15.92
C SER A 12 50.77 -11.51 15.67
N ARG A 13 51.71 -12.07 16.44
CA ARG A 13 53.16 -11.78 16.37
C ARG A 13 53.88 -12.63 15.34
N ILE A 14 53.35 -13.79 14.98
CA ILE A 14 53.99 -14.74 14.05
C ILE A 14 53.47 -14.62 12.61
N LEU A 15 52.50 -13.72 12.35
CA LEU A 15 51.95 -13.48 11.01
C LEU A 15 53.01 -12.99 10.01
N PRO A 16 52.86 -13.28 8.71
CA PRO A 16 53.75 -12.79 7.65
C PRO A 16 53.98 -11.28 7.69
N ARG A 17 55.18 -10.83 7.32
CA ARG A 17 55.51 -9.41 7.18
C ARG A 17 55.38 -8.97 5.73
N ILE A 18 55.09 -7.69 5.51
CA ILE A 18 55.06 -7.07 4.19
C ILE A 18 55.58 -5.64 4.36
N ALA A 19 56.34 -5.15 3.38
CA ALA A 19 56.86 -3.80 3.40
C ALA A 19 55.78 -2.78 2.99
N GLU A 20 55.89 -1.56 3.51
CA GLU A 20 54.96 -0.46 3.17
C GLU A 20 55.23 0.11 1.76
N GLU A 21 56.51 0.27 1.41
CA GLU A 21 56.94 0.99 0.20
C GLU A 21 57.61 0.08 -0.85
N SER A 22 57.66 -1.24 -0.64
CA SER A 22 58.22 -2.19 -1.60
C SER A 22 57.30 -3.39 -1.83
N SER A 23 57.61 -4.20 -2.86
CA SER A 23 56.90 -5.46 -3.13
C SER A 23 57.34 -6.61 -2.23
N ASP A 24 58.20 -6.36 -1.24
CA ASP A 24 58.73 -7.41 -0.38
C ASP A 24 57.65 -7.90 0.59
N ARG A 25 57.38 -9.21 0.51
CA ARG A 25 56.43 -9.88 1.40
C ARG A 25 56.96 -11.24 1.83
N GLU A 26 56.72 -11.58 3.09
CA GLU A 26 57.01 -12.88 3.66
C GLU A 26 55.91 -13.86 3.22
N GLU A 27 56.32 -15.05 2.79
CA GLU A 27 55.44 -16.17 2.51
C GLU A 27 55.79 -17.29 3.50
N ILE A 28 54.87 -17.66 4.39
CA ILE A 28 55.14 -18.64 5.46
C ILE A 28 54.25 -19.87 5.26
N PRO A 29 54.81 -21.08 5.12
CA PRO A 29 54.03 -22.31 5.14
C PRO A 29 53.24 -22.48 6.44
N GLU A 30 52.00 -22.97 6.36
CA GLU A 30 51.14 -23.16 7.54
C GLU A 30 51.80 -24.06 8.60
N ALA A 31 52.49 -25.12 8.17
CA ALA A 31 53.23 -26.01 9.06
C ALA A 31 54.32 -25.29 9.87
N ASP A 32 54.92 -24.24 9.30
CA ASP A 32 55.93 -23.44 10.00
C ASP A 32 55.29 -22.41 10.94
N LEU A 33 54.10 -21.88 10.62
CA LEU A 33 53.31 -21.11 11.57
C LEU A 33 52.92 -21.94 12.79
N ILE A 34 52.52 -23.20 12.60
CA ILE A 34 52.23 -24.14 13.70
C ILE A 34 53.46 -24.31 14.60
N LYS A 35 54.63 -24.60 14.01
CA LYS A 35 55.88 -24.74 14.77
C LYS A 35 56.25 -23.46 15.53
N ARG A 36 56.12 -22.29 14.87
CA ARG A 36 56.38 -20.97 15.49
C ARG A 36 55.44 -20.73 16.67
N LEU A 37 54.17 -21.11 16.56
CA LEU A 37 53.18 -20.97 17.62
C LEU A 37 53.48 -21.90 18.80
N ILE A 38 53.76 -23.18 18.54
CA ILE A 38 54.16 -24.16 19.57
C ILE A 38 55.40 -23.67 20.31
N ALA A 39 56.41 -23.17 19.60
CA ALA A 39 57.63 -22.65 20.21
C ALA A 39 57.38 -21.39 21.07
N ALA A 40 56.41 -20.56 20.69
CA ALA A 40 56.10 -19.32 21.38
C ALA A 40 55.22 -19.51 22.63
N THR A 41 54.38 -20.54 22.68
CA THR A 41 53.37 -20.71 23.75
C THR A 41 53.45 -22.05 24.50
N GLY A 42 54.18 -23.04 23.97
CA GLY A 42 54.29 -24.37 24.56
C GLY A 42 53.05 -25.26 24.42
N VAL A 43 52.05 -24.85 23.64
CA VAL A 43 50.81 -25.62 23.42
C VAL A 43 51.05 -26.83 22.52
N GLY A 44 50.13 -27.82 22.57
CA GLY A 44 50.17 -28.98 21.69
C GLY A 44 49.87 -28.65 20.22
N ALA A 45 50.28 -29.53 19.30
CA ALA A 45 50.12 -29.31 17.86
C ALA A 45 48.65 -29.21 17.41
N GLU A 46 47.74 -29.97 18.03
CA GLU A 46 46.30 -29.93 17.73
C GLU A 46 45.66 -28.60 18.14
N GLU A 47 46.04 -28.08 19.32
CA GLU A 47 45.56 -26.79 19.82
C GLU A 47 46.11 -25.63 18.98
N ALA A 48 47.40 -25.67 18.64
CA ALA A 48 48.02 -24.70 17.72
C ALA A 48 47.34 -24.71 16.34
N GLY A 49 47.09 -25.90 15.78
CA GLY A 49 46.39 -26.06 14.50
C GLY A 49 44.96 -25.54 14.55
N SER A 50 44.22 -25.83 15.63
CA SER A 50 42.85 -25.33 15.81
C SER A 50 42.81 -23.79 15.90
N ALA A 51 43.76 -23.19 16.63
CA ALA A 51 43.85 -21.74 16.77
C ALA A 51 44.21 -21.06 15.44
N LEU A 52 45.18 -21.60 14.70
CA LEU A 52 45.53 -21.09 13.38
C LEU A 52 44.41 -21.28 12.37
N GLY A 53 43.68 -22.40 12.39
CA GLY A 53 42.50 -22.60 11.55
C GLY A 53 41.40 -21.58 11.81
N PHE A 54 41.15 -21.23 13.08
CA PHE A 54 40.23 -20.15 13.44
C PHE A 54 40.71 -18.78 12.91
N VAL A 55 41.99 -18.46 13.14
CA VAL A 55 42.58 -17.20 12.66
C VAL A 55 42.57 -17.12 11.15
N GLN A 56 42.89 -18.21 10.45
CA GLN A 56 42.83 -18.28 8.99
C GLN A 56 41.43 -17.91 8.49
N ARG A 57 40.39 -18.52 9.08
CA ARG A 57 39.01 -18.25 8.69
C ARG A 57 38.63 -16.79 8.90
N LEU A 58 39.07 -16.19 10.01
CA LEU A 58 38.85 -14.76 10.29
C LEU A 58 39.55 -13.86 9.26
N LEU A 59 40.83 -14.14 8.96
CA LEU A 59 41.60 -13.35 8.00
C LEU A 59 41.08 -13.52 6.55
N GLN A 60 40.59 -14.71 6.20
CA GLN A 60 39.87 -14.94 4.95
C GLN A 60 38.57 -14.11 4.89
N ALA A 61 37.79 -14.08 5.97
CA ALA A 61 36.56 -13.27 6.03
C ALA A 61 36.84 -11.76 5.89
N LEU A 62 38.01 -11.30 6.33
CA LEU A 62 38.47 -9.91 6.13
C LEU A 62 39.14 -9.68 4.76
N SER A 63 39.30 -10.73 3.94
CA SER A 63 39.96 -10.67 2.63
C SER A 63 41.38 -10.10 2.67
N VAL A 64 42.15 -10.42 3.71
CA VAL A 64 43.53 -9.88 3.89
C VAL A 64 44.64 -10.82 3.41
N LEU A 65 44.35 -12.10 3.22
CA LEU A 65 45.32 -13.11 2.76
C LEU A 65 45.24 -13.30 1.24
N ASP A 66 46.39 -13.57 0.62
CA ASP A 66 46.49 -13.92 -0.80
C ASP A 66 45.88 -15.32 -1.03
N GLU A 67 44.71 -15.37 -1.66
CA GLU A 67 43.94 -16.61 -1.85
C GLU A 67 44.69 -17.68 -2.64
N ALA A 68 45.48 -17.28 -3.65
CA ALA A 68 46.24 -18.21 -4.47
C ALA A 68 47.36 -18.87 -3.65
N ARG A 69 48.03 -18.09 -2.80
CA ARG A 69 49.06 -18.62 -1.88
C ARG A 69 48.44 -19.46 -0.77
N LEU A 70 47.31 -19.02 -0.23
CA LEU A 70 46.61 -19.76 0.80
C LEU A 70 46.13 -21.13 0.30
N GLY A 71 45.66 -21.21 -0.96
CA GLY A 71 45.32 -22.48 -1.61
C GLY A 71 46.49 -23.45 -1.76
N ALA A 72 47.73 -22.95 -1.70
CA ALA A 72 48.97 -23.75 -1.68
C ALA A 72 49.49 -24.03 -0.25
N GLY A 73 48.72 -23.72 0.80
CA GLY A 73 49.12 -23.92 2.20
C GLY A 73 50.13 -22.89 2.71
N VAL A 74 50.20 -21.71 2.09
CA VAL A 74 51.16 -20.65 2.40
C VAL A 74 50.43 -19.36 2.76
N TRP A 75 50.75 -18.78 3.91
CA TRP A 75 50.17 -17.51 4.35
C TRP A 75 51.02 -16.35 3.84
N ALA A 76 50.36 -15.42 3.16
CA ALA A 76 50.92 -14.15 2.71
C ALA A 76 49.81 -13.10 2.73
N PHE A 77 50.13 -11.85 3.09
CA PHE A 77 49.18 -10.74 3.00
C PHE A 77 49.10 -10.19 1.57
N VAL A 78 47.91 -9.74 1.16
CA VAL A 78 47.70 -9.12 -0.17
C VAL A 78 48.30 -7.72 -0.27
N SER A 79 48.41 -7.01 0.86
CA SER A 79 48.96 -5.65 0.91
C SER A 79 49.37 -5.26 2.33
N PHE A 80 50.16 -4.18 2.44
CA PHE A 80 50.55 -3.62 3.73
C PHE A 80 49.34 -3.19 4.60
N PRO A 81 48.34 -2.45 4.08
CA PRO A 81 47.12 -2.14 4.84
C PRO A 81 46.37 -3.39 5.34
N ALA A 82 46.34 -4.46 4.54
CA ALA A 82 45.71 -5.73 4.92
C ALA A 82 46.41 -6.35 6.14
N SER A 83 47.76 -6.27 6.17
CA SER A 83 48.55 -6.72 7.31
C SER A 83 48.33 -5.87 8.57
N LEU A 84 48.15 -4.56 8.42
CA LEU A 84 47.84 -3.67 9.54
C LEU A 84 46.48 -4.02 10.17
N LEU A 85 45.44 -4.17 9.33
CA LEU A 85 44.11 -4.57 9.80
C LEU A 85 44.15 -5.91 10.52
N ALA A 86 44.81 -6.92 9.93
CA ALA A 86 44.95 -8.24 10.53
C ALA A 86 45.60 -8.18 11.93
N ARG A 87 46.69 -7.43 12.06
CA ARG A 87 47.42 -7.26 13.31
C ARG A 87 46.62 -6.48 14.35
N SER A 88 45.92 -5.41 13.95
CA SER A 88 45.05 -4.66 14.85
C SER A 88 43.89 -5.50 15.39
N VAL A 89 43.23 -6.28 14.51
CA VAL A 89 42.11 -7.15 14.93
C VAL A 89 42.61 -8.28 15.84
N LEU A 90 43.67 -9.00 15.44
CA LEU A 90 44.16 -10.14 16.20
C LEU A 90 44.85 -9.73 17.50
N GLY A 91 45.61 -8.63 17.48
CA GLY A 91 46.20 -8.05 18.68
C GLY A 91 45.12 -7.60 19.66
N GLY A 92 44.05 -6.98 19.16
CA GLY A 92 42.88 -6.63 19.96
C GLY A 92 42.16 -7.84 20.54
N LEU A 93 41.90 -8.89 19.75
CA LEU A 93 41.28 -10.13 20.26
C LEU A 93 42.11 -10.84 21.35
N GLY A 94 43.41 -10.51 21.45
CA GLY A 94 44.29 -10.87 22.55
C GLY A 94 44.12 -10.04 23.82
N GLU A 95 43.15 -9.11 23.88
CA GLU A 95 42.86 -8.24 25.01
C GLU A 95 41.37 -8.35 25.40
N ALA A 96 41.08 -8.56 26.69
CA ALA A 96 39.71 -8.80 27.17
C ALA A 96 38.76 -7.59 26.97
N GLU A 97 39.30 -6.37 26.94
CA GLU A 97 38.53 -5.12 26.79
C GLU A 97 38.40 -4.65 25.34
N PHE A 98 39.05 -5.31 24.38
CA PHE A 98 38.94 -4.90 22.99
C PHE A 98 37.52 -5.07 22.46
N ARG A 99 37.03 -4.05 21.77
CA ARG A 99 35.73 -4.07 21.08
C ARG A 99 35.92 -3.43 19.71
N LEU A 100 35.29 -4.02 18.69
CA LEU A 100 35.20 -3.43 17.35
C LEU A 100 34.13 -2.33 17.27
N LEU A 101 33.22 -2.30 18.23
CA LEU A 101 32.10 -1.37 18.32
C LEU A 101 31.97 -0.90 19.76
N GLU A 102 31.51 0.33 19.96
CA GLU A 102 31.33 0.89 21.29
C GLU A 102 30.35 0.07 22.17
N PRO A 103 30.55 0.02 23.50
CA PRO A 103 29.60 -0.62 24.39
C PRO A 103 28.18 -0.08 24.21
N GLY A 104 27.19 -0.97 24.16
CA GLY A 104 25.80 -0.60 23.94
C GLY A 104 25.44 -0.27 22.49
N PHE A 105 26.35 -0.46 21.52
CA PHE A 105 26.08 -0.22 20.09
C PHE A 105 24.81 -0.93 19.60
N TRP A 106 24.50 -2.13 20.11
CA TRP A 106 23.35 -2.93 19.71
C TRP A 106 22.08 -2.71 20.56
N ASN A 107 22.12 -1.79 21.52
CA ASN A 107 20.92 -1.45 22.29
C ASN A 107 19.88 -0.77 21.40
N ALA A 108 18.61 -0.90 21.76
CA ALA A 108 17.53 -0.17 21.11
C ALA A 108 17.77 1.34 21.28
N SER A 109 18.10 2.02 20.18
CA SER A 109 18.41 3.45 20.15
C SER A 109 18.07 4.02 18.78
N GLU A 110 17.29 5.10 18.75
CA GLU A 110 16.95 5.79 17.52
C GLU A 110 18.18 6.44 16.85
N TYR A 111 19.17 6.83 17.65
CA TYR A 111 20.40 7.47 17.14
C TYR A 111 21.36 6.49 16.46
N LEU A 112 21.31 5.20 16.82
CA LEU A 112 22.21 4.18 16.29
C LEU A 112 21.59 3.35 15.18
N VAL A 113 20.27 3.46 14.97
CA VAL A 113 19.52 2.58 14.06
C VAL A 113 20.08 2.54 12.64
N ASP A 114 20.50 3.69 12.11
CA ASP A 114 21.02 3.77 10.74
C ASP A 114 22.46 3.22 10.64
N ARG A 115 23.29 3.39 11.68
CA ARG A 115 24.63 2.78 11.77
C ARG A 115 24.54 1.26 11.91
N GLN A 116 23.66 0.78 12.78
CA GLN A 116 23.34 -0.64 12.94
C GLN A 116 22.87 -1.23 11.61
N ARG A 117 21.88 -0.58 10.97
CA ARG A 117 21.34 -1.00 9.67
C ARG A 117 22.42 -1.05 8.59
N ALA A 118 23.28 -0.05 8.48
CA ALA A 118 24.33 -0.02 7.46
C ALA A 118 25.30 -1.19 7.61
N LEU A 119 25.72 -1.49 8.84
CA LEU A 119 26.63 -2.61 9.12
C LEU A 119 25.98 -3.96 8.80
N ILE A 120 24.74 -4.17 9.23
CA ILE A 120 24.02 -5.42 8.97
C ILE A 120 23.75 -5.55 7.47
N LYS A 121 23.25 -4.51 6.81
CA LYS A 121 22.98 -4.49 5.36
C LYS A 121 24.20 -4.90 4.57
N ARG A 122 25.37 -4.30 4.86
CA ARG A 122 26.59 -4.65 4.14
C ARG A 122 26.99 -6.12 4.35
N SER A 123 26.87 -6.61 5.56
CA SER A 123 27.21 -8.00 5.91
C SER A 123 26.29 -9.00 5.20
N GLU A 124 24.98 -8.71 5.18
CA GLU A 124 23.97 -9.56 4.56
C GLU A 124 24.02 -9.52 3.02
N GLU A 125 24.36 -8.38 2.41
CA GLU A 125 24.61 -8.30 0.96
C GLU A 125 25.81 -9.17 0.54
N LEU A 126 26.90 -9.15 1.33
CA LEU A 126 28.06 -10.00 1.08
C LEU A 126 27.70 -11.49 1.24
N ARG A 127 26.90 -11.83 2.25
CA ARG A 127 26.44 -13.22 2.46
C ARG A 127 25.52 -13.69 1.34
N ALA A 128 24.58 -12.84 0.90
CA ALA A 128 23.65 -13.17 -0.17
C ALA A 128 24.32 -13.33 -1.54
N ALA A 129 25.50 -12.73 -1.74
CA ALA A 129 26.30 -12.87 -2.96
C ALA A 129 27.11 -14.19 -3.02
N LEU A 130 27.12 -15.00 -1.95
CA LEU A 130 27.77 -16.31 -1.95
C LEU A 130 27.02 -17.30 -2.84
N SER A 131 27.68 -18.40 -3.23
CA SER A 131 27.11 -19.43 -4.10
C SER A 131 25.85 -20.11 -3.54
N ALA A 132 25.70 -20.11 -2.21
CA ALA A 132 24.49 -20.61 -1.53
C ALA A 132 23.26 -19.70 -1.74
N GLY A 133 23.46 -18.47 -2.23
CA GLY A 133 22.42 -17.48 -2.45
C GLY A 133 21.80 -16.94 -1.16
N LEU A 134 20.55 -16.51 -1.28
CA LEU A 134 19.81 -15.88 -0.19
C LEU A 134 19.23 -16.94 0.76
N VAL A 135 20.02 -17.37 1.74
CA VAL A 135 19.57 -18.28 2.81
C VAL A 135 18.97 -17.46 3.97
N PRO A 136 17.69 -17.65 4.33
CA PRO A 136 17.07 -16.96 5.46
C PRO A 136 17.77 -17.26 6.78
N ILE A 137 17.89 -16.25 7.64
CA ILE A 137 18.34 -16.40 9.03
C ILE A 137 17.27 -15.94 10.03
N ARG A 138 16.10 -15.60 9.51
CA ARG A 138 14.96 -15.05 10.24
C ARG A 138 13.68 -15.42 9.51
N ARG A 139 12.67 -15.83 10.28
CA ARG A 139 11.29 -16.03 9.80
C ARG A 139 10.40 -14.91 10.31
N VAL A 140 9.50 -14.43 9.44
CA VAL A 140 8.45 -13.47 9.79
C VAL A 140 7.11 -13.98 9.32
N TRP A 141 6.16 -13.99 10.24
CA TRP A 141 4.76 -14.30 9.97
C TRP A 141 3.98 -12.99 9.91
N VAL A 142 3.14 -12.82 8.89
CA VAL A 142 2.34 -11.60 8.68
C VAL A 142 0.90 -11.99 8.41
N SER A 143 -0.04 -11.29 9.02
CA SER A 143 -1.46 -11.40 8.67
C SER A 143 -1.90 -10.18 7.88
N TRP A 144 -2.65 -10.39 6.80
CA TRP A 144 -3.30 -9.31 6.04
C TRP A 144 -4.80 -9.48 6.03
N ALA A 145 -5.53 -8.41 6.27
CA ALA A 145 -6.96 -8.35 6.08
C ALA A 145 -7.27 -7.78 4.69
N TRP A 146 -7.95 -8.58 3.87
CA TRP A 146 -8.46 -8.14 2.58
C TRP A 146 -9.89 -7.67 2.75
N ILE A 147 -10.04 -6.35 2.71
CA ILE A 147 -11.30 -5.63 2.88
C ILE A 147 -11.53 -4.84 1.59
N ALA A 148 -12.67 -5.05 0.96
CA ALA A 148 -13.04 -4.32 -0.25
C ALA A 148 -14.39 -3.60 -0.12
N LEU A 149 -14.54 -2.52 -0.86
CA LEU A 149 -15.77 -1.78 -1.06
C LEU A 149 -15.79 -1.19 -2.47
N ASP A 150 -16.93 -1.31 -3.16
CA ASP A 150 -17.15 -0.74 -4.51
C ASP A 150 -16.02 -1.08 -5.51
N GLY A 151 -15.58 -2.35 -5.52
CA GLY A 151 -14.54 -2.84 -6.43
C GLY A 151 -13.11 -2.40 -6.09
N LYS A 152 -12.87 -1.87 -4.89
CA LYS A 152 -11.54 -1.42 -4.44
C LYS A 152 -11.19 -2.03 -3.10
N PHE A 153 -9.92 -2.36 -2.91
CA PHE A 153 -9.35 -2.76 -1.63
C PHE A 153 -8.97 -1.55 -0.78
N LEU A 154 -9.24 -1.67 0.52
CA LEU A 154 -8.76 -0.75 1.54
C LEU A 154 -7.29 -1.04 1.85
N MET A 155 -6.48 0.00 1.87
CA MET A 155 -5.10 -0.05 2.32
C MET A 155 -4.84 0.99 3.40
N VAL A 156 -3.94 0.66 4.34
CA VAL A 156 -3.51 1.52 5.44
C VAL A 156 -2.11 2.07 5.18
N ARG A 157 -1.86 3.29 5.64
CA ARG A 157 -0.56 3.94 5.53
C ARG A 157 0.42 3.31 6.51
N ARG A 158 1.61 2.95 6.01
CA ARG A 158 2.69 2.39 6.82
C ARG A 158 3.26 3.45 7.77
N GLU A 159 3.55 3.05 9.01
CA GLU A 159 4.12 3.93 10.06
C GLU A 159 5.50 4.52 9.74
N ASP A 160 6.34 3.78 8.99
CA ASP A 160 7.67 4.23 8.56
C ASP A 160 7.67 4.40 7.02
N PRO A 161 7.08 5.48 6.50
CA PRO A 161 7.09 5.76 5.08
C PRO A 161 8.45 6.35 4.72
N ALA A 162 9.57 5.70 5.07
CA ALA A 162 10.93 6.26 4.97
C ALA A 162 11.15 6.99 3.63
N PRO A 163 10.98 8.31 3.56
CA PRO A 163 10.94 9.03 2.27
C PRO A 163 12.34 9.12 1.66
N HIS A 164 13.35 8.96 2.50
CA HIS A 164 14.77 9.15 2.22
C HIS A 164 15.58 7.85 2.17
N ARG A 165 14.94 6.69 2.35
CA ARG A 165 15.62 5.40 2.20
C ARG A 165 15.39 4.91 0.77
N ASP A 166 16.47 4.74 0.01
CA ASP A 166 16.45 4.33 -1.40
C ASP A 166 15.44 3.19 -1.66
N GLY A 167 14.58 3.39 -2.67
CA GLY A 167 13.62 2.40 -3.14
C GLY A 167 12.33 2.31 -2.34
N SER A 168 11.65 3.43 -2.02
CA SER A 168 10.38 3.43 -1.28
C SER A 168 9.34 2.50 -1.91
N ARG A 169 9.21 1.30 -1.34
CA ARG A 169 8.41 0.16 -1.83
C ARG A 169 6.89 0.35 -1.68
N GLY A 170 6.42 1.59 -1.61
CA GLY A 170 5.02 1.90 -1.33
C GLY A 170 4.79 2.43 0.08
N GLN A 171 3.81 3.35 0.18
CA GLN A 171 3.40 4.03 1.39
C GLN A 171 2.23 3.32 2.08
N PHE A 172 1.48 2.50 1.33
CA PHE A 172 0.28 1.83 1.80
C PHE A 172 0.44 0.31 1.73
N VAL A 173 -0.14 -0.43 2.68
CA VAL A 173 -0.17 -1.89 2.75
C VAL A 173 -1.59 -2.36 3.10
N PHE A 174 -1.92 -3.63 2.90
CA PHE A 174 -3.17 -4.16 3.45
C PHE A 174 -3.19 -4.01 4.98
N PRO A 175 -4.34 -3.69 5.60
CA PRO A 175 -4.46 -3.69 7.04
C PRO A 175 -3.98 -5.02 7.62
N GLY A 176 -3.27 -4.98 8.73
CA GLY A 176 -2.61 -6.14 9.30
C GLY A 176 -1.12 -5.93 9.53
N GLY A 177 -0.49 -6.91 10.18
CA GLY A 177 0.87 -6.75 10.63
C GLY A 177 1.53 -8.07 11.01
N ARG A 178 2.69 -7.94 11.65
CA ARG A 178 3.54 -9.08 11.98
C ARG A 178 3.00 -9.78 13.21
N VAL A 179 3.08 -11.10 13.22
CA VAL A 179 2.93 -11.88 14.45
C VAL A 179 4.04 -11.48 15.42
N SER A 180 3.63 -11.18 16.64
CA SER A 180 4.47 -10.87 17.78
C SER A 180 4.38 -11.99 18.83
N ASN A 181 5.20 -11.91 19.88
CA ASN A 181 5.13 -12.87 21.00
C ASN A 181 3.77 -12.84 21.70
N GLU A 182 3.06 -11.72 21.67
CA GLU A 182 1.74 -11.56 22.31
C GLU A 182 0.63 -12.29 21.55
N ASP A 183 0.85 -12.58 20.27
CA ASP A 183 -0.09 -13.30 19.41
C ASP A 183 0.05 -14.83 19.54
N LEU A 184 1.14 -15.29 20.18
CA LEU A 184 1.39 -16.72 20.37
C LEU A 184 0.47 -17.32 21.44
N PRO A 185 0.22 -18.63 21.40
CA PRO A 185 -0.44 -19.33 22.51
C PRO A 185 0.22 -19.01 23.86
N GLU A 186 -0.58 -18.92 24.92
CA GLU A 186 -0.08 -18.59 26.26
C GLU A 186 1.07 -19.50 26.70
N LEU A 187 1.91 -19.00 27.63
CA LEU A 187 3.09 -19.73 28.11
C LEU A 187 2.78 -21.07 28.78
N VAL A 188 1.52 -21.32 29.15
CA VAL A 188 1.05 -22.62 29.62
C VAL A 188 1.15 -23.69 28.52
N TYR A 189 1.09 -23.27 27.25
CA TYR A 189 1.20 -24.10 26.06
C TYR A 189 2.57 -24.02 25.38
N LEU A 190 3.28 -22.89 25.51
CA LEU A 190 4.62 -22.68 24.93
C LEU A 190 5.64 -22.19 25.96
N THR A 191 6.81 -22.81 26.00
CA THR A 191 7.96 -22.29 26.75
C THR A 191 8.58 -21.07 26.06
N ALA A 192 9.34 -20.26 26.78
CA ALA A 192 10.05 -19.11 26.20
C ALA A 192 10.99 -19.50 25.04
N SER A 193 11.61 -20.68 25.09
CA SER A 193 12.41 -21.20 23.97
C SER A 193 11.56 -21.48 22.75
N GLN A 194 10.39 -22.11 22.93
CA GLN A 194 9.48 -22.41 21.82
C GLN A 194 8.89 -21.14 21.18
N CYS A 195 8.74 -20.06 21.95
CA CYS A 195 8.39 -18.77 21.37
C CYS A 195 9.51 -18.22 20.46
N LEU A 196 10.78 -18.43 20.80
CA LEU A 196 11.91 -18.05 19.94
C LEU A 196 11.99 -18.94 18.69
N ASP A 197 11.80 -20.25 18.87
CA ASP A 197 11.79 -21.23 17.78
C ASP A 197 10.77 -20.85 16.69
N PHE A 198 9.64 -20.24 17.08
CA PHE A 198 8.60 -19.76 16.16
C PHE A 198 9.13 -18.84 15.05
N PHE A 199 10.21 -18.09 15.32
CA PHE A 199 10.82 -17.13 14.40
C PHE A 199 12.14 -17.63 13.79
N ASP A 200 12.57 -18.86 14.10
CA ASP A 200 13.75 -19.49 13.49
C ASP A 200 13.35 -20.23 12.20
N PRO A 201 13.96 -19.88 11.05
CA PRO A 201 13.64 -20.54 9.78
C PRO A 201 14.00 -22.04 9.74
N ASN A 202 14.85 -22.52 10.66
CA ASN A 202 15.32 -23.90 10.69
C ASN A 202 14.48 -24.82 11.58
N ILE A 203 13.47 -24.28 12.27
CA ILE A 203 12.60 -25.06 13.15
C ILE A 203 11.21 -25.22 12.52
N GLU A 204 10.71 -26.45 12.54
CA GLU A 204 9.34 -26.78 12.14
C GLU A 204 8.38 -26.42 13.28
N ILE A 205 7.30 -25.72 12.94
CA ILE A 205 6.32 -25.23 13.90
C ILE A 205 5.00 -25.96 13.69
N ASP A 206 4.34 -26.32 14.79
CA ASP A 206 3.02 -26.94 14.77
C ASP A 206 2.03 -26.05 13.99
N PRO A 207 1.39 -26.57 12.91
CA PRO A 207 0.43 -25.82 12.13
C PRO A 207 -0.74 -25.23 12.93
N SER A 208 -1.12 -25.84 14.05
CA SER A 208 -2.15 -25.30 14.93
C SER A 208 -1.73 -24.01 15.63
N HIS A 209 -0.46 -23.92 16.07
CA HIS A 209 0.10 -22.69 16.64
C HIS A 209 0.22 -21.59 15.59
N ILE A 210 0.61 -21.95 14.36
CA ILE A 210 0.67 -21.00 13.24
C ILE A 210 -0.72 -20.38 12.98
N ARG A 211 -1.77 -21.21 12.84
CA ARG A 211 -3.14 -20.74 12.62
C ARG A 211 -3.66 -19.87 13.75
N TYR A 212 -3.37 -20.24 15.00
CA TYR A 212 -3.72 -19.43 16.17
C TYR A 212 -3.05 -18.06 16.11
N ALA A 213 -1.73 -18.03 15.89
CA ALA A 213 -0.96 -16.80 15.88
C ALA A 213 -1.39 -15.83 14.78
N PHE A 214 -1.64 -16.34 13.56
CA PHE A 214 -2.18 -15.50 12.48
C PHE A 214 -3.54 -14.88 12.83
N SER A 215 -4.42 -15.66 13.48
CA SER A 215 -5.76 -15.21 13.87
C SER A 215 -5.71 -14.15 14.98
N GLN A 216 -4.80 -14.29 15.95
CA GLN A 216 -4.59 -13.27 16.98
C GLN A 216 -3.98 -12.00 16.39
N ALA A 217 -2.96 -12.14 15.54
CA ALA A 217 -2.31 -11.00 14.91
C ALA A 217 -3.30 -10.20 14.05
N VAL A 218 -4.08 -10.82 13.17
CA VAL A 218 -5.06 -10.06 12.35
C VAL A 218 -6.11 -9.36 13.22
N SER A 219 -6.57 -10.00 14.30
CA SER A 219 -7.53 -9.41 15.24
C SER A 219 -6.95 -8.22 16.00
N ARG A 220 -5.70 -8.31 16.47
CA ARG A 220 -4.99 -7.22 17.13
C ARG A 220 -4.77 -6.04 16.18
N GLU A 221 -4.26 -6.30 14.99
CA GLU A 221 -3.93 -5.27 14.01
C GLU A 221 -5.21 -4.56 13.51
N LEU A 222 -6.32 -5.28 13.29
CA LEU A 222 -7.59 -4.64 12.92
C LEU A 222 -8.18 -3.76 14.05
N ARG A 223 -7.91 -4.09 15.32
CA ARG A 223 -8.26 -3.22 16.45
C ARG A 223 -7.40 -1.96 16.50
N GLU A 224 -6.11 -2.08 16.19
CA GLU A 224 -5.15 -0.98 16.27
C GLU A 224 -5.25 -0.05 15.06
N GLU A 225 -5.36 -0.61 13.85
CA GLU A 225 -5.33 0.13 12.60
C GLU A 225 -6.70 0.63 12.13
N LEU A 226 -7.77 -0.15 12.37
CA LEU A 226 -9.13 0.18 11.94
C LEU A 226 -10.10 0.45 13.10
N GLU A 227 -9.62 0.38 14.34
CA GLU A 227 -10.42 0.64 15.56
C GLU A 227 -11.65 -0.28 15.70
N ILE A 228 -11.65 -1.44 15.03
CA ILE A 228 -12.76 -2.39 15.05
C ILE A 228 -12.67 -3.24 16.33
N PRO A 229 -13.67 -3.21 17.24
CA PRO A 229 -13.62 -3.95 18.49
C PRO A 229 -13.61 -5.47 18.28
N GLY A 230 -12.94 -6.22 19.17
CA GLY A 230 -12.79 -7.68 19.03
C GLY A 230 -14.11 -8.48 18.96
N ASN A 231 -15.19 -7.98 19.56
CA ASN A 231 -16.52 -8.61 19.50
C ASN A 231 -17.33 -8.25 18.24
N ALA A 232 -16.82 -7.34 17.40
CA ALA A 232 -17.48 -6.81 16.22
C ALA A 232 -17.23 -7.62 14.95
N PHE A 233 -16.33 -8.62 15.00
CA PHE A 233 -16.12 -9.59 13.93
C PHE A 233 -17.18 -10.69 13.96
N GLU A 234 -17.69 -11.06 12.79
CA GLU A 234 -18.45 -12.28 12.58
C GLU A 234 -17.50 -13.45 12.30
N ALA A 235 -16.54 -13.24 11.38
CA ALA A 235 -15.53 -14.21 11.04
C ALA A 235 -14.27 -13.55 10.50
N LEU A 236 -13.13 -14.19 10.76
CA LEU A 236 -11.83 -13.92 10.15
C LEU A 236 -11.40 -15.21 9.47
N ILE A 237 -11.48 -15.25 8.14
CA ILE A 237 -11.36 -16.49 7.37
C ILE A 237 -10.04 -16.47 6.61
N PRO A 238 -9.07 -17.35 6.92
CA PRO A 238 -7.85 -17.50 6.13
C PRO A 238 -8.19 -17.77 4.66
N VAL A 239 -7.50 -17.08 3.76
CA VAL A 239 -7.63 -17.26 2.31
C VAL A 239 -6.51 -18.15 1.83
N ASP A 240 -6.88 -19.31 1.27
CA ASP A 240 -5.95 -20.28 0.70
C ASP A 240 -4.75 -20.59 1.62
N GLU A 241 -3.65 -21.07 1.02
CA GLU A 241 -2.37 -21.25 1.72
C GLU A 241 -1.63 -19.91 1.87
N PRO A 242 -0.80 -19.74 2.92
CA PRO A 242 0.04 -18.56 3.08
C PRO A 242 0.90 -18.27 1.85
N ILE A 243 1.06 -16.98 1.54
CA ILE A 243 2.03 -16.52 0.54
C ILE A 243 3.43 -16.66 1.13
N HIS A 244 4.28 -17.40 0.43
CA HIS A 244 5.68 -17.60 0.80
C HIS A 244 6.58 -16.71 -0.06
N TYR A 245 7.42 -15.90 0.57
CA TYR A 245 8.46 -15.15 -0.15
C TYR A 245 9.72 -15.00 0.69
N THR A 246 10.88 -14.94 0.03
CA THR A 246 12.16 -14.67 0.68
C THR A 246 12.75 -13.39 0.11
N ALA A 247 13.20 -12.51 1.00
CA ALA A 247 13.78 -11.24 0.56
C ALA A 247 14.89 -10.76 1.51
N LEU A 248 15.83 -10.01 0.93
CA LEU A 248 16.86 -9.30 1.67
C LEU A 248 16.34 -7.91 2.06
N GLU A 249 15.70 -7.83 3.22
CA GLU A 249 14.95 -6.65 3.64
C GLU A 249 14.73 -6.61 5.17
N GLY A 250 14.02 -5.57 5.62
CA GLY A 250 13.70 -5.36 7.03
C GLY A 250 13.63 -3.88 7.35
N ALA A 251 12.82 -3.50 8.34
CA ALA A 251 12.71 -2.12 8.81
C ALA A 251 13.83 -1.83 9.84
N LYS A 252 14.26 -0.56 9.94
CA LYS A 252 15.23 -0.13 10.96
C LYS A 252 16.49 -1.01 10.97
N SER A 253 16.93 -1.50 12.12
CA SER A 253 18.10 -2.37 12.28
C SER A 253 17.83 -3.87 12.06
N ALA A 254 16.65 -4.25 11.54
CA ALA A 254 16.29 -5.65 11.31
C ALA A 254 16.52 -6.14 9.87
N TYR A 255 17.39 -5.48 9.10
CA TYR A 255 17.67 -5.85 7.71
C TYR A 255 18.36 -7.22 7.64
N SER A 256 17.79 -8.21 6.97
CA SER A 256 18.39 -9.54 6.84
C SER A 256 17.73 -10.36 5.74
N ALA A 257 18.35 -11.46 5.31
CA ALA A 257 17.64 -12.47 4.55
C ALA A 257 16.53 -13.04 5.42
N THR A 258 15.31 -12.70 5.07
CA THR A 258 14.11 -13.05 5.82
C THR A 258 13.20 -13.89 4.95
N GLU A 259 12.73 -15.02 5.48
CA GLU A 259 11.60 -15.72 4.92
C GLU A 259 10.31 -15.19 5.54
N TYR A 260 9.32 -15.01 4.69
CA TYR A 260 8.04 -14.44 5.04
C TYR A 260 6.93 -15.42 4.71
N HIS A 261 6.02 -15.54 5.66
CA HIS A 261 4.77 -16.27 5.52
C HIS A 261 3.64 -15.29 5.76
N ILE A 262 2.94 -14.90 4.69
CA ILE A 262 1.85 -13.94 4.76
C ILE A 262 0.53 -14.69 4.60
N GLN A 263 -0.33 -14.69 5.62
CA GLN A 263 -1.67 -15.22 5.55
C GLN A 263 -2.67 -14.09 5.26
N PRO A 264 -3.32 -14.07 4.08
CA PRO A 264 -4.44 -13.19 3.85
C PRO A 264 -5.71 -13.72 4.55
N PHE A 265 -6.58 -12.81 4.94
CA PHE A 265 -7.85 -13.07 5.61
C PHE A 265 -8.98 -12.32 4.92
N LYS A 266 -10.08 -13.02 4.68
CA LYS A 266 -11.38 -12.41 4.42
C LYS A 266 -12.01 -12.00 5.75
N VAL A 267 -12.45 -10.74 5.83
CA VAL A 267 -13.09 -10.19 7.03
C VAL A 267 -14.60 -10.12 6.84
N ALA A 268 -15.33 -10.71 7.80
CA ALA A 268 -16.78 -10.52 7.92
C ALA A 268 -17.07 -9.74 9.20
N LEU A 269 -17.78 -8.62 9.06
CA LEU A 269 -18.11 -7.71 10.16
C LEU A 269 -19.59 -7.78 10.51
N LYS A 270 -19.87 -7.76 11.82
CA LYS A 270 -21.20 -7.45 12.34
C LYS A 270 -21.53 -5.98 12.10
N ASP A 271 -22.79 -5.59 12.28
CA ASP A 271 -23.22 -4.20 12.07
C ASP A 271 -22.44 -3.19 12.91
N ALA A 272 -22.13 -3.52 14.17
CA ALA A 272 -21.25 -2.70 15.00
C ALA A 272 -19.85 -2.50 14.36
N GLY A 273 -19.28 -3.55 13.76
CA GLY A 273 -17.97 -3.47 13.12
C GLY A 273 -17.98 -2.64 11.83
N LYS A 274 -19.06 -2.75 11.05
CA LYS A 274 -19.27 -1.89 9.87
C LYS A 274 -19.37 -0.42 10.27
N THR A 275 -20.08 -0.12 11.37
CA THR A 275 -20.20 1.23 11.91
C THR A 275 -18.85 1.79 12.35
N GLU A 276 -18.05 1.02 13.12
CA GLU A 276 -16.73 1.47 13.54
C GLU A 276 -15.75 1.64 12.38
N LEU A 277 -15.80 0.76 11.37
CA LEU A 277 -15.01 0.93 10.14
C LEU A 277 -15.33 2.27 9.46
N LEU A 278 -16.60 2.60 9.26
CA LEU A 278 -17.00 3.88 8.66
C LEU A 278 -16.54 5.08 9.50
N ARG A 279 -16.64 4.99 10.83
CA ARG A 279 -16.17 6.05 11.74
C ARG A 279 -14.66 6.25 11.65
N CYS A 280 -13.88 5.17 11.67
CA CYS A 280 -12.43 5.24 11.56
C CYS A 280 -12.00 5.86 10.22
N LEU A 281 -12.62 5.43 9.11
CA LEU A 281 -12.37 6.01 7.77
C LEU A 281 -12.72 7.51 7.68
N ALA A 282 -13.71 7.97 8.45
CA ALA A 282 -14.12 9.36 8.50
C ALA A 282 -13.26 10.21 9.45
N ALA A 283 -12.82 9.63 10.56
CA ALA A 283 -12.00 10.31 11.56
C ALA A 283 -10.54 10.49 11.11
N HIS A 284 -10.02 9.55 10.33
CA HIS A 284 -8.60 9.51 9.92
C HIS A 284 -8.40 9.25 8.42
N PRO A 285 -8.97 10.06 7.52
CA PRO A 285 -8.93 9.82 6.08
C PRO A 285 -7.51 9.74 5.50
N GLU A 286 -6.53 10.41 6.11
CA GLU A 286 -5.13 10.42 5.71
C GLU A 286 -4.38 9.10 5.96
N ARG A 287 -4.94 8.21 6.79
CA ARG A 287 -4.39 6.87 7.05
C ARG A 287 -4.73 5.88 5.94
N PHE A 288 -5.67 6.19 5.05
CA PHE A 288 -6.25 5.21 4.15
C PHE A 288 -6.10 5.58 2.68
N ALA A 289 -6.04 4.55 1.84
CA ALA A 289 -6.11 4.69 0.40
C ALA A 289 -6.84 3.49 -0.21
N TRP A 290 -7.51 3.72 -1.32
CA TRP A 290 -8.27 2.70 -2.04
C TRP A 290 -7.60 2.36 -3.37
N PHE A 291 -7.58 1.08 -3.70
CA PHE A 291 -6.94 0.58 -4.92
C PHE A 291 -7.84 -0.46 -5.61
N THR A 292 -8.00 -0.34 -6.92
CA THR A 292 -8.51 -1.43 -7.76
C THR A 292 -7.50 -2.57 -7.86
N ALA A 293 -7.94 -3.74 -8.32
CA ALA A 293 -7.04 -4.88 -8.55
C ALA A 293 -5.93 -4.54 -9.56
N GLU A 294 -6.27 -3.78 -10.61
CA GLU A 294 -5.34 -3.32 -11.64
C GLU A 294 -4.31 -2.34 -11.07
N GLU A 295 -4.73 -1.40 -10.22
CA GLU A 295 -3.82 -0.46 -9.55
C GLU A 295 -2.87 -1.16 -8.58
N LEU A 296 -3.33 -2.19 -7.87
CA LEU A 296 -2.45 -3.02 -7.02
C LEU A 296 -1.43 -3.78 -7.86
N ALA A 297 -1.84 -4.34 -9.01
CA ALA A 297 -0.91 -4.98 -9.94
C ALA A 297 0.14 -3.99 -10.49
N ALA A 298 -0.27 -2.75 -10.74
CA ALA A 298 0.61 -1.65 -11.17
C ALA A 298 1.48 -1.09 -10.03
N GLY A 299 1.08 -1.28 -8.77
CA GLY A 299 1.77 -0.78 -7.57
C GLY A 299 1.48 0.68 -7.23
N ALA A 300 0.57 1.34 -7.94
CA ALA A 300 0.14 2.70 -7.66
C ALA A 300 -1.28 2.97 -8.16
N ASN A 301 -2.02 3.82 -7.44
CA ASN A 301 -3.34 4.28 -7.88
C ASN A 301 -3.28 5.58 -8.68
N ALA A 302 -4.41 5.98 -9.26
CA ALA A 302 -4.54 7.21 -10.04
C ALA A 302 -4.17 8.50 -9.26
N ALA A 303 -4.28 8.48 -7.93
CA ALA A 303 -3.87 9.59 -7.05
C ALA A 303 -2.37 9.59 -6.73
N GLY A 304 -1.59 8.64 -7.26
CA GLY A 304 -0.15 8.52 -7.03
C GLY A 304 0.24 7.85 -5.71
N ALA A 305 -0.73 7.33 -4.96
CA ALA A 305 -0.45 6.52 -3.77
C ALA A 305 0.17 5.20 -4.20
N LYS A 306 1.26 4.80 -3.56
CA LYS A 306 2.03 3.59 -3.90
C LYS A 306 1.74 2.45 -2.92
N ALA A 307 1.45 1.26 -3.44
CA ALA A 307 1.14 0.07 -2.67
C ALA A 307 2.38 -0.80 -2.43
N PHE A 308 2.56 -1.28 -1.19
CA PHE A 308 3.56 -2.27 -0.79
C PHE A 308 2.94 -3.66 -0.92
N VAL A 309 3.06 -4.25 -2.11
CA VAL A 309 2.44 -5.54 -2.47
C VAL A 309 3.40 -6.46 -3.25
N ASP A 310 4.71 -6.29 -3.03
CA ASP A 310 5.75 -7.07 -3.72
C ASP A 310 5.54 -8.58 -3.56
N ALA A 311 5.13 -9.04 -2.38
CA ALA A 311 4.84 -10.44 -2.12
C ALA A 311 3.70 -10.99 -2.99
N ILE A 312 2.68 -10.18 -3.28
CA ILE A 312 1.58 -10.58 -4.17
C ILE A 312 2.08 -10.65 -5.61
N ARG A 313 2.86 -9.65 -6.04
CA ARG A 313 3.40 -9.59 -7.40
C ARG A 313 4.41 -10.71 -7.72
N GLN A 314 5.04 -11.29 -6.70
CA GLN A 314 6.03 -12.35 -6.83
C GLN A 314 5.45 -13.78 -6.76
N GLY A 315 4.12 -13.92 -6.68
CA GLY A 315 3.48 -15.25 -6.68
C GLY A 315 2.26 -15.39 -5.77
N GLY A 316 1.71 -14.28 -5.25
CA GLY A 316 0.44 -14.31 -4.53
C GLY A 316 -0.75 -14.56 -5.47
N PRO A 317 -1.92 -14.87 -4.90
CA PRO A 317 -3.11 -15.18 -5.69
C PRO A 317 -3.65 -13.91 -6.39
N ALA A 318 -4.48 -14.13 -7.42
CA ALA A 318 -5.18 -13.04 -8.08
C ALA A 318 -6.14 -12.34 -7.11
N LEU A 319 -6.18 -11.01 -7.19
CA LEU A 319 -7.03 -10.19 -6.34
C LEU A 319 -8.37 -9.94 -7.03
N ASP A 320 -9.44 -10.39 -6.39
CA ASP A 320 -10.83 -10.12 -6.81
C ASP A 320 -11.55 -9.35 -5.70
N PRO A 321 -11.74 -8.02 -5.81
CA PRO A 321 -12.37 -7.23 -4.76
C PRO A 321 -13.82 -7.65 -4.47
N ASP A 322 -14.53 -8.25 -5.42
CA ASP A 322 -15.92 -8.68 -5.21
C ASP A 322 -15.99 -9.83 -4.19
N ALA A 323 -14.98 -10.71 -4.17
CA ALA A 323 -14.88 -11.81 -3.21
C ALA A 323 -14.65 -11.33 -1.76
N PHE A 324 -14.11 -10.12 -1.58
CA PHE A 324 -13.74 -9.51 -0.29
C PHE A 324 -14.59 -8.28 0.08
N THR A 325 -15.68 -8.05 -0.67
CA THR A 325 -16.55 -6.90 -0.42
C THR A 325 -17.30 -7.05 0.91
N ILE A 326 -17.27 -6.00 1.73
CA ILE A 326 -18.08 -5.91 2.95
C ILE A 326 -19.42 -5.23 2.61
N PRO A 327 -20.57 -5.92 2.76
CA PRO A 327 -21.88 -5.33 2.55
C PRO A 327 -22.23 -4.41 3.72
N ILE A 328 -22.00 -3.11 3.55
CA ILE A 328 -22.29 -2.11 4.59
C ILE A 328 -23.79 -1.83 4.68
N GLY A 329 -24.41 -1.43 3.57
CA GLY A 329 -25.83 -1.09 3.52
C GLY A 329 -26.74 -2.27 3.21
N ASN A 330 -28.04 -1.98 3.12
CA ASN A 330 -29.10 -2.98 2.97
C ASN A 330 -29.73 -2.98 1.57
N ALA A 331 -29.55 -1.89 0.81
CA ALA A 331 -30.13 -1.76 -0.51
C ALA A 331 -29.24 -2.41 -1.58
N THR A 332 -29.89 -3.01 -2.60
CA THR A 332 -29.17 -3.39 -3.82
C THR A 332 -28.82 -2.14 -4.61
N PRO A 333 -27.57 -1.93 -5.04
CA PRO A 333 -27.20 -0.75 -5.81
C PRO A 333 -27.96 -0.62 -7.12
N VAL A 334 -28.41 0.60 -7.43
CA VAL A 334 -28.95 0.94 -8.74
C VAL A 334 -27.79 0.93 -9.75
N LYS A 335 -27.76 -0.13 -10.57
CA LYS A 335 -26.71 -0.38 -11.57
C LYS A 335 -26.87 0.49 -12.81
N ASP A 336 -28.11 0.81 -13.17
CA ASP A 336 -28.39 1.74 -14.26
C ASP A 336 -27.84 3.12 -13.88
N PRO A 337 -27.16 3.84 -14.80
CA PRO A 337 -26.69 5.15 -14.44
C PRO A 337 -27.86 6.14 -14.40
N VAL A 338 -27.76 7.10 -13.48
CA VAL A 338 -28.86 7.97 -13.04
C VAL A 338 -28.43 9.42 -13.14
N ASP A 339 -29.21 10.23 -13.85
CA ASP A 339 -29.03 11.68 -13.87
C ASP A 339 -29.89 12.28 -12.76
N ILE A 340 -29.23 12.93 -11.80
CA ILE A 340 -29.88 13.61 -10.69
C ILE A 340 -30.41 14.96 -11.20
N PRO A 341 -31.71 15.25 -11.06
CA PRO A 341 -32.31 16.50 -11.52
C PRO A 341 -31.68 17.71 -10.83
N GLY A 342 -31.61 18.83 -11.55
CA GLY A 342 -31.08 20.10 -11.03
C GLY A 342 -32.16 21.01 -10.48
N ARG A 343 -33.44 20.69 -10.75
CA ARG A 343 -34.62 21.46 -10.34
C ARG A 343 -35.76 20.52 -9.98
N SER A 344 -36.65 20.95 -9.10
CA SER A 344 -37.82 20.16 -8.66
C SER A 344 -38.78 19.78 -9.80
N SER A 345 -38.83 20.56 -10.88
CA SER A 345 -39.68 20.26 -12.04
C SER A 345 -39.07 19.23 -13.01
N GLU A 346 -37.80 18.84 -12.82
CA GLU A 346 -37.10 17.94 -13.73
C GLU A 346 -37.25 16.47 -13.28
N PRO A 347 -37.51 15.53 -14.20
CA PRO A 347 -37.43 14.11 -13.89
C PRO A 347 -35.99 13.62 -13.73
N PHE A 348 -35.84 12.47 -13.07
CA PHE A 348 -34.64 11.66 -13.16
C PHE A 348 -34.58 10.96 -14.52
N ALA A 349 -33.40 10.93 -15.14
CA ALA A 349 -33.14 10.09 -16.31
C ALA A 349 -32.36 8.84 -15.90
N VAL A 350 -32.97 7.66 -16.07
CA VAL A 350 -32.42 6.38 -15.60
C VAL A 350 -32.27 5.39 -16.75
N GLY A 351 -31.14 4.68 -16.81
CA GLY A 351 -30.90 3.64 -17.82
C GLY A 351 -29.78 4.00 -18.78
N ILE A 352 -29.62 3.23 -19.85
CA ILE A 352 -28.53 3.42 -20.81
C ILE A 352 -28.73 4.70 -21.62
N THR A 353 -27.63 5.36 -21.96
CA THR A 353 -27.61 6.55 -22.81
C THR A 353 -28.50 6.42 -24.05
N SER A 354 -29.33 7.44 -24.31
CA SER A 354 -30.34 7.51 -25.39
C SER A 354 -31.53 6.55 -25.27
N ARG A 355 -31.66 5.83 -24.15
CA ARG A 355 -32.80 4.95 -23.81
C ARG A 355 -33.23 5.16 -22.35
N GLU A 356 -33.03 6.37 -21.85
CA GLU A 356 -33.32 6.72 -20.47
C GLU A 356 -34.85 6.76 -20.24
N ARG A 357 -35.30 6.10 -19.19
CA ARG A 357 -36.65 6.31 -18.67
C ARG A 357 -36.68 7.57 -17.81
N GLN A 358 -37.70 8.39 -18.02
CA GLN A 358 -37.96 9.56 -17.19
C GLN A 358 -38.78 9.12 -15.97
N VAL A 359 -38.31 9.46 -14.77
CA VAL A 359 -39.01 9.15 -13.53
C VAL A 359 -39.23 10.43 -12.75
N HIS A 360 -40.50 10.71 -12.43
CA HIS A 360 -40.87 11.88 -11.64
C HIS A 360 -41.01 11.50 -10.17
N ALA A 361 -40.40 12.31 -9.30
CA ALA A 361 -40.59 12.25 -7.86
C ALA A 361 -40.93 13.66 -7.35
N ASP A 362 -41.85 13.74 -6.39
CA ASP A 362 -42.29 15.01 -5.80
C ASP A 362 -41.28 15.49 -4.76
N LEU A 363 -40.22 16.14 -5.25
CA LEU A 363 -39.10 16.62 -4.44
C LEU A 363 -39.09 18.15 -4.39
N ASP A 364 -38.84 18.70 -3.20
CA ASP A 364 -38.61 20.13 -3.05
C ASP A 364 -37.18 20.54 -3.43
N ALA A 365 -36.91 21.85 -3.47
CA ALA A 365 -35.60 22.36 -3.86
C ALA A 365 -34.47 21.90 -2.92
N GLY A 366 -34.72 21.80 -1.61
CA GLY A 366 -33.73 21.38 -0.62
C GLY A 366 -33.40 19.89 -0.73
N GLU A 367 -34.39 19.06 -1.06
CA GLU A 367 -34.21 17.64 -1.35
C GLU A 367 -33.38 17.40 -2.61
N ILE A 368 -33.62 18.21 -3.65
CA ILE A 368 -32.83 18.19 -4.89
C ILE A 368 -31.37 18.60 -4.61
N GLU A 369 -31.16 19.69 -3.87
CA GLU A 369 -29.84 20.14 -3.42
C GLU A 369 -29.10 19.05 -2.65
N LEU A 370 -29.79 18.36 -1.73
CA LEU A 370 -29.25 17.26 -0.95
C LEU A 370 -28.83 16.07 -1.81
N LEU A 371 -29.63 15.67 -2.79
CA LEU A 371 -29.28 14.58 -3.71
C LEU A 371 -28.08 14.93 -4.59
N ASN A 372 -28.01 16.16 -5.10
CA ASN A 372 -26.87 16.61 -5.89
C ASN A 372 -25.59 16.64 -5.04
N TRP A 373 -25.67 17.08 -3.78
CA TRP A 373 -24.54 17.02 -2.87
C TRP A 373 -24.10 15.58 -2.56
N LEU A 374 -25.03 14.67 -2.28
CA LEU A 374 -24.72 13.24 -2.10
C LEU A 374 -24.15 12.59 -3.37
N ALA A 375 -24.59 13.01 -4.55
CA ALA A 375 -24.00 12.58 -5.83
C ALA A 375 -22.55 13.05 -5.97
N ALA A 376 -22.24 14.29 -5.57
CA ALA A 376 -20.87 14.79 -5.55
C ALA A 376 -19.98 13.95 -4.61
N VAL A 377 -20.46 13.67 -3.39
CA VAL A 377 -19.76 12.80 -2.44
C VAL A 377 -19.57 11.38 -2.99
N ARG A 378 -20.61 10.78 -3.58
CA ARG A 378 -20.53 9.44 -4.18
C ARG A 378 -19.51 9.36 -5.31
N ARG A 379 -19.31 10.46 -6.04
CA ARG A 379 -18.35 10.58 -7.15
C ARG A 379 -16.93 10.88 -6.66
N GLY A 380 -16.75 11.15 -5.37
CA GLY A 380 -15.45 11.54 -4.80
C GLY A 380 -15.04 12.97 -5.19
N ASP A 381 -16.01 13.87 -5.39
CA ASP A 381 -15.72 15.29 -5.59
C ASP A 381 -15.22 15.93 -4.29
N ASP A 382 -14.41 17.00 -4.42
CA ASP A 382 -13.90 17.75 -3.27
C ASP A 382 -15.02 18.47 -2.52
N ILE A 383 -14.98 18.37 -1.19
CA ILE A 383 -15.94 18.99 -0.28
C ILE A 383 -15.27 20.14 0.45
N GLU A 384 -15.86 21.33 0.35
CA GLU A 384 -15.33 22.56 0.91
C GLU A 384 -15.64 22.67 2.40
N GLU A 385 -16.87 22.34 2.76
CA GLU A 385 -17.43 22.54 4.09
C GLU A 385 -18.39 21.40 4.42
N LEU A 386 -18.34 20.96 5.68
CA LEU A 386 -19.28 19.99 6.25
C LEU A 386 -20.08 20.68 7.35
N ALA A 387 -21.38 20.39 7.40
CA ALA A 387 -22.21 20.84 8.50
C ALA A 387 -21.76 20.18 9.83
N VAL A 388 -22.07 20.85 10.95
CA VAL A 388 -21.73 20.32 12.29
C VAL A 388 -22.39 18.95 12.48
N GLY A 389 -21.59 17.96 12.91
CA GLY A 389 -22.04 16.59 13.09
C GLY A 389 -22.17 15.79 11.79
N VAL A 390 -21.55 16.23 10.70
CA VAL A 390 -21.44 15.49 9.43
C VAL A 390 -19.99 15.14 9.18
N SER A 391 -19.73 13.88 8.81
CA SER A 391 -18.42 13.42 8.35
C SER A 391 -18.56 12.44 7.18
N ILE A 392 -17.50 12.28 6.39
CA ILE A 392 -17.50 11.42 5.20
C ILE A 392 -16.46 10.32 5.39
N ALA A 393 -16.88 9.07 5.26
CA ALA A 393 -15.95 7.95 5.20
C ALA A 393 -15.23 7.96 3.84
N SER A 394 -13.97 8.40 3.86
CA SER A 394 -13.22 8.75 2.65
C SER A 394 -13.18 7.62 1.62
N GLY A 395 -13.44 7.96 0.35
CA GLY A 395 -13.41 7.02 -0.78
C GLY A 395 -14.58 6.04 -0.89
N THR A 396 -15.55 6.08 0.04
CA THR A 396 -16.67 5.12 0.09
C THR A 396 -18.03 5.70 -0.38
N GLY A 397 -18.15 7.03 -0.34
CA GLY A 397 -19.42 7.73 -0.55
C GLY A 397 -20.40 7.67 0.64
N TRP A 398 -20.05 7.02 1.75
CA TRP A 398 -20.85 7.03 2.98
C TRP A 398 -20.64 8.30 3.77
N VAL A 399 -21.74 8.87 4.25
CA VAL A 399 -21.80 10.10 5.04
C VAL A 399 -22.39 9.77 6.40
N LEU A 400 -21.65 10.01 7.47
CA LEU A 400 -22.11 9.82 8.85
C LEU A 400 -22.78 11.09 9.36
N ILE A 401 -23.94 10.95 9.99
CA ILE A 401 -24.80 12.08 10.39
C ILE A 401 -25.21 11.95 11.86
N ASP A 402 -24.69 12.83 12.71
CA ASP A 402 -25.02 12.89 14.14
C ASP A 402 -26.28 13.72 14.42
N ASN A 403 -26.75 14.48 13.44
CA ASN A 403 -27.97 15.28 13.56
C ASN A 403 -29.24 14.46 13.23
N ASP A 404 -30.07 14.20 14.24
CA ASP A 404 -31.32 13.42 14.09
C ASP A 404 -32.35 14.08 13.16
N HIS A 405 -32.41 15.41 13.12
CA HIS A 405 -33.30 16.13 12.22
C HIS A 405 -32.89 15.93 10.76
N ALA A 406 -31.59 16.05 10.46
CA ALA A 406 -31.06 15.78 9.13
C ALA A 406 -31.30 14.32 8.71
N LEU A 407 -31.07 13.36 9.61
CA LEU A 407 -31.30 11.94 9.35
C LEU A 407 -32.78 11.62 9.08
N THR A 408 -33.70 12.27 9.81
CA THR A 408 -35.15 12.14 9.60
C THR A 408 -35.58 12.72 8.25
N GLY A 409 -35.01 13.86 7.85
CA GLY A 409 -35.21 14.45 6.53
C GLY A 409 -34.78 13.50 5.40
N LEU A 410 -33.60 12.90 5.53
CA LEU A 410 -33.08 11.90 4.57
C LEU A 410 -33.95 10.65 4.48
N ARG A 411 -34.50 10.16 5.60
CA ARG A 411 -35.42 9.01 5.58
C ARG A 411 -36.76 9.35 4.91
N THR A 412 -37.22 10.59 5.07
CA THR A 412 -38.41 11.09 4.37
C THR A 412 -38.15 11.17 2.86
N LEU A 413 -37.01 11.74 2.46
CA LEU A 413 -36.56 11.78 1.08
C LEU A 413 -36.44 10.38 0.47
N ALA A 414 -35.84 9.43 1.19
CA ALA A 414 -35.73 8.04 0.76
C ALA A 414 -37.10 7.42 0.49
N SER A 415 -38.07 7.66 1.39
CA SER A 415 -39.45 7.16 1.22
C SER A 415 -40.13 7.72 -0.04
N LYS A 416 -39.91 9.00 -0.36
CA LYS A 416 -40.43 9.62 -1.60
C LYS A 416 -39.81 9.00 -2.85
N LEU A 417 -38.50 8.75 -2.81
CA LEU A 417 -37.75 8.14 -3.91
C LEU A 417 -38.14 6.68 -4.13
N ASP A 418 -38.31 5.91 -3.04
CA ASP A 418 -38.81 4.53 -3.07
C ASP A 418 -40.23 4.46 -3.66
N ALA A 419 -41.11 5.38 -3.26
CA ALA A 419 -42.47 5.47 -3.82
C ALA A 419 -42.48 5.77 -5.33
N ALA A 420 -41.46 6.47 -5.83
CA ALA A 420 -41.24 6.70 -7.27
C ALA A 420 -40.52 5.53 -7.97
N GLY A 421 -40.18 4.44 -7.26
CA GLY A 421 -39.47 3.29 -7.81
C GLY A 421 -37.96 3.51 -8.02
N LEU A 422 -37.36 4.40 -7.23
CA LEU A 422 -35.95 4.78 -7.27
C LEU A 422 -35.30 4.70 -5.88
N PRO A 423 -34.88 3.51 -5.41
CA PRO A 423 -34.24 3.36 -4.09
C PRO A 423 -32.79 3.90 -4.09
N LEU A 424 -32.66 5.21 -4.20
CA LEU A 424 -31.40 5.93 -4.38
C LEU A 424 -30.69 6.27 -3.08
N LEU A 425 -31.28 6.04 -1.91
CA LEU A 425 -30.63 6.26 -0.62
C LEU A 425 -30.52 4.93 0.13
N ASP A 426 -29.29 4.60 0.54
CA ASP A 426 -28.99 3.44 1.36
C ASP A 426 -28.53 3.89 2.75
N PHE A 427 -28.82 3.09 3.76
CA PHE A 427 -28.60 3.43 5.16
C PHE A 427 -27.93 2.27 5.91
N HIS A 428 -26.98 2.63 6.77
CA HIS A 428 -26.40 1.75 7.77
C HIS A 428 -26.24 2.53 9.07
N ASP A 429 -27.01 2.19 10.11
CA ASP A 429 -27.06 2.96 11.36
C ASP A 429 -27.35 4.46 11.12
N ARG A 430 -26.36 5.33 11.37
CA ARG A 430 -26.40 6.78 11.15
C ARG A 430 -25.70 7.22 9.87
N ALA A 431 -25.22 6.28 9.07
CA ALA A 431 -24.60 6.55 7.79
C ALA A 431 -25.62 6.47 6.65
N VAL A 432 -25.48 7.37 5.68
CA VAL A 432 -26.27 7.42 4.44
C VAL A 432 -25.35 7.44 3.23
N ARG A 433 -25.78 6.84 2.12
CA ARG A 433 -25.06 6.90 0.84
C ARG A 433 -26.05 7.01 -0.32
N LEU A 434 -25.66 7.72 -1.38
CA LEU A 434 -26.36 7.63 -2.65
C LEU A 434 -26.13 6.24 -3.27
N ASN A 435 -27.19 5.46 -3.37
CA ASN A 435 -27.22 4.07 -3.83
C ASN A 435 -27.24 3.93 -5.36
N ALA A 436 -26.47 4.80 -6.05
CA ALA A 436 -26.25 4.73 -7.49
C ALA A 436 -24.80 4.37 -7.77
N VAL A 437 -24.58 3.36 -8.62
CA VAL A 437 -23.22 2.97 -9.04
C VAL A 437 -22.57 4.08 -9.86
N THR A 438 -23.36 4.77 -10.68
CA THR A 438 -22.84 5.81 -11.58
C THR A 438 -23.82 6.98 -11.65
N PRO A 439 -23.77 7.90 -10.66
CA PRO A 439 -24.58 9.10 -10.68
C PRO A 439 -23.96 10.19 -11.57
N TYR A 440 -24.82 10.90 -12.27
CA TYR A 440 -24.53 12.04 -13.13
C TYR A 440 -25.41 13.23 -12.73
N PHE A 441 -25.03 14.43 -13.18
CA PHE A 441 -25.80 15.64 -12.98
C PHE A 441 -26.64 15.92 -14.22
N SER A 442 -27.88 16.39 -14.03
CA SER A 442 -28.72 16.80 -15.16
C SER A 442 -28.07 17.99 -15.91
N PRO A 443 -28.46 18.21 -17.18
CA PRO A 443 -27.92 19.32 -17.97
C PRO A 443 -28.08 20.70 -17.30
N SER A 444 -29.14 20.90 -16.50
CA SER A 444 -29.43 22.17 -15.84
C SER A 444 -28.51 22.50 -14.66
N SER A 445 -27.80 21.49 -14.14
CA SER A 445 -26.78 21.62 -13.09
C SER A 445 -25.39 21.95 -13.63
N LEU A 446 -25.24 21.98 -14.97
CA LEU A 446 -23.97 22.13 -15.66
C LEU A 446 -23.99 23.35 -16.59
N LEU A 447 -22.82 23.92 -16.80
CA LEU A 447 -22.57 25.01 -17.73
C LEU A 447 -21.52 24.59 -18.74
N MET A 448 -21.71 25.02 -19.98
CA MET A 448 -20.82 24.75 -21.09
C MET A 448 -20.41 26.05 -21.77
N GLU A 449 -19.10 26.21 -21.97
CA GLU A 449 -18.55 27.23 -22.87
C GLU A 449 -17.71 26.56 -23.93
N ILE A 450 -17.87 26.95 -25.19
CA ILE A 450 -17.07 26.45 -26.30
C ILE A 450 -16.49 27.60 -27.12
N GLN A 451 -15.18 27.56 -27.33
CA GLN A 451 -14.43 28.58 -28.06
C GLN A 451 -13.82 27.99 -29.33
N ASP A 452 -14.02 28.66 -30.46
CA ASP A 452 -13.29 28.40 -31.69
C ASP A 452 -11.93 29.11 -31.64
N GLU A 453 -10.87 28.35 -31.37
CA GLU A 453 -9.52 28.90 -31.18
C GLU A 453 -8.80 29.20 -32.51
N ARG A 454 -9.21 28.54 -33.60
CA ARG A 454 -8.47 28.57 -34.89
C ARG A 454 -9.38 28.64 -36.11
N ARG A 455 -10.51 29.34 -36.03
CA ARG A 455 -11.46 29.56 -37.13
C ARG A 455 -11.87 28.25 -37.80
N GLY A 456 -12.46 27.36 -37.02
CA GLY A 456 -13.00 26.07 -37.46
C GLY A 456 -12.02 24.91 -37.40
N LYS A 457 -10.77 25.12 -36.95
CA LYS A 457 -9.72 24.07 -36.92
C LYS A 457 -9.44 23.49 -35.54
N SER A 458 -9.85 24.17 -34.47
CA SER A 458 -9.61 23.76 -33.09
C SER A 458 -10.66 24.38 -32.20
N TYR A 459 -11.21 23.57 -31.31
CA TYR A 459 -12.22 24.00 -30.36
C TYR A 459 -11.74 23.68 -28.96
N ARG A 460 -11.90 24.63 -28.04
CA ARG A 460 -11.73 24.40 -26.61
C ARG A 460 -13.09 24.38 -25.94
N LEU A 461 -13.39 23.26 -25.29
CA LEU A 461 -14.58 23.07 -24.49
C LEU A 461 -14.20 23.26 -23.02
N ASN A 462 -14.94 24.13 -22.34
CA ASN A 462 -14.93 24.26 -20.89
C ASN A 462 -16.29 23.77 -20.37
N LEU A 463 -16.25 22.82 -19.44
CA LEU A 463 -17.43 22.41 -18.68
C LEU A 463 -17.25 22.82 -17.24
N SER A 464 -18.31 23.36 -16.65
CA SER A 464 -18.32 23.64 -15.23
C SER A 464 -19.60 23.19 -14.56
N ARG A 465 -19.48 22.86 -13.27
CA ARG A 465 -20.59 22.66 -12.36
C ARG A 465 -20.45 23.68 -11.26
N ARG A 466 -21.55 24.39 -10.98
CA ARG A 466 -21.59 25.34 -9.86
C ARG A 466 -21.38 24.61 -8.52
N ARG A 467 -21.03 25.40 -7.50
CA ARG A 467 -20.97 24.97 -6.10
C ARG A 467 -22.31 24.34 -5.72
N LEU A 468 -22.28 23.16 -5.10
CA LEU A 468 -23.49 22.47 -4.64
C LEU A 468 -23.62 22.63 -3.14
N GLN A 469 -24.61 23.39 -2.71
CA GLN A 469 -24.89 23.64 -1.31
C GLN A 469 -26.07 22.78 -0.86
N SER A 470 -25.98 22.22 0.34
CA SER A 470 -27.07 21.49 1.00
C SER A 470 -27.02 21.71 2.51
N LEU A 471 -27.99 21.14 3.23
CA LEU A 471 -27.99 21.13 4.70
C LEU A 471 -26.85 20.31 5.32
N LEU A 472 -26.18 19.43 4.55
CA LEU A 472 -25.08 18.59 5.02
C LEU A 472 -23.70 19.19 4.79
N GLY A 473 -23.60 20.19 3.91
CA GLY A 473 -22.32 20.79 3.55
C GLY A 473 -22.32 21.35 2.14
N VAL A 474 -21.12 21.62 1.65
CA VAL A 474 -20.90 22.29 0.38
C VAL A 474 -19.81 21.60 -0.44
N ALA A 475 -20.16 21.17 -1.66
CA ALA A 475 -19.20 20.62 -2.62
C ALA A 475 -18.66 21.74 -3.51
N ILE A 476 -17.34 21.71 -3.78
CA ILE A 476 -16.64 22.74 -4.53
C ILE A 476 -17.18 22.80 -5.98
N ALA A 477 -17.14 24.00 -6.57
CA ALA A 477 -17.37 24.15 -8.01
C ALA A 477 -16.31 23.36 -8.79
N LYS A 478 -16.72 22.68 -9.85
CA LYS A 478 -15.80 21.96 -10.73
C LYS A 478 -15.72 22.63 -12.08
N GLU A 479 -14.52 22.71 -12.62
CA GLU A 479 -14.26 23.20 -13.97
C GLU A 479 -13.20 22.30 -14.63
N ALA A 480 -13.43 21.95 -15.88
CA ALA A 480 -12.49 21.18 -16.67
C ALA A 480 -12.53 21.62 -18.12
N SER A 481 -11.34 21.62 -18.74
CA SER A 481 -11.16 22.04 -20.13
C SER A 481 -10.52 20.94 -20.95
N ILE A 482 -10.95 20.81 -22.21
CA ILE A 482 -10.35 19.89 -23.18
C ILE A 482 -10.35 20.49 -24.58
N SER A 483 -9.37 20.09 -25.40
CA SER A 483 -9.41 20.36 -26.83
C SER A 483 -10.22 19.28 -27.53
N LEU A 484 -11.22 19.69 -28.31
CA LEU A 484 -12.08 18.77 -29.05
C LEU A 484 -11.53 18.52 -30.46
N PRO A 485 -11.67 17.29 -30.99
CA PRO A 485 -11.48 17.02 -32.42
C PRO A 485 -12.38 17.91 -33.27
N GLU A 486 -11.91 18.31 -34.45
CA GLU A 486 -12.58 19.27 -35.35
C GLU A 486 -14.07 18.96 -35.58
N ILE A 487 -14.41 17.72 -35.91
CA ILE A 487 -15.81 17.31 -36.21
C ILE A 487 -16.69 17.45 -34.97
N LEU A 488 -16.23 16.98 -33.80
CA LEU A 488 -16.99 17.07 -32.55
C LEU A 488 -17.10 18.52 -32.08
N GLY A 489 -15.99 19.27 -32.13
CA GLY A 489 -15.95 20.67 -31.75
C GLY A 489 -16.86 21.54 -32.62
N ASN A 490 -16.84 21.35 -33.94
CA ASN A 490 -17.73 22.06 -34.85
C ASN A 490 -19.21 21.72 -34.60
N ALA A 491 -19.52 20.44 -34.37
CA ALA A 491 -20.89 20.03 -34.03
C ALA A 491 -21.38 20.69 -32.74
N VAL A 492 -20.59 20.67 -31.67
CA VAL A 492 -20.96 21.29 -30.38
C VAL A 492 -21.05 22.80 -30.51
N TYR A 493 -20.09 23.44 -31.18
CA TYR A 493 -20.05 24.90 -31.39
C TYR A 493 -21.25 25.37 -32.21
N SER A 494 -21.57 24.71 -33.31
CA SER A 494 -22.74 25.04 -34.12
C SER A 494 -24.05 24.83 -33.37
N LEU A 495 -24.19 23.74 -32.61
CA LEU A 495 -25.37 23.51 -31.75
C LEU A 495 -25.53 24.61 -30.68
N ASP A 496 -24.43 25.08 -30.11
CA ASP A 496 -24.42 26.21 -29.17
C ASP A 496 -24.91 27.51 -29.84
N GLN A 497 -24.54 27.74 -31.10
CA GLN A 497 -25.03 28.86 -31.91
C GLN A 497 -26.45 28.63 -32.51
N GLY A 498 -27.04 27.45 -32.32
CA GLY A 498 -28.37 27.09 -32.81
C GLY A 498 -28.42 26.50 -34.22
N ASP A 499 -27.28 26.16 -34.81
CA ASP A 499 -27.17 25.46 -36.09
C ASP A 499 -27.02 23.94 -35.88
N LEU A 500 -28.02 23.20 -36.35
CA LEU A 500 -28.09 21.74 -36.20
C LEU A 500 -27.36 20.98 -37.31
N GLN A 501 -27.09 21.62 -38.46
CA GLN A 501 -26.66 20.94 -39.68
C GLN A 501 -25.34 20.17 -39.50
N PRO A 502 -24.28 20.76 -38.88
CA PRO A 502 -23.02 20.05 -38.72
C PRO A 502 -23.11 18.80 -37.84
N ALA A 503 -23.99 18.82 -36.83
CA ALA A 503 -24.26 17.68 -35.97
C ALA A 503 -25.09 16.61 -36.69
N LEU A 504 -26.10 17.01 -37.48
CA LEU A 504 -26.92 16.10 -38.30
C LEU A 504 -26.07 15.34 -39.33
N ASP A 505 -25.21 16.06 -40.06
CA ASP A 505 -24.37 15.48 -41.11
C ASP A 505 -23.35 14.46 -40.58
N ASN A 506 -22.99 14.56 -39.30
CA ASN A 506 -21.90 13.78 -38.69
C ASN A 506 -22.30 12.99 -37.44
N ILE A 507 -23.59 12.75 -37.21
CA ILE A 507 -24.11 12.27 -35.91
C ILE A 507 -23.43 10.99 -35.40
N GLU A 508 -23.14 10.02 -36.28
CA GLU A 508 -22.47 8.77 -35.90
C GLU A 508 -20.99 8.99 -35.54
N THR A 509 -20.31 9.90 -36.24
CA THR A 509 -18.94 10.31 -35.92
C THR A 509 -18.90 11.06 -34.58
N VAL A 510 -19.85 11.95 -34.34
CA VAL A 510 -20.03 12.67 -33.07
C VAL A 510 -20.24 11.69 -31.92
N LYS A 511 -21.16 10.71 -32.05
CA LYS A 511 -21.38 9.66 -31.04
C LYS A 511 -20.12 8.82 -30.77
N ARG A 512 -19.28 8.57 -31.78
CA ARG A 512 -18.00 7.86 -31.59
C ARG A 512 -16.99 8.72 -30.84
N MET A 513 -16.76 9.97 -31.27
CA MET A 513 -15.79 10.87 -30.65
C MET A 513 -16.16 11.24 -29.21
N GLN A 514 -17.46 11.34 -28.89
CA GLN A 514 -17.89 11.53 -27.50
C GLN A 514 -17.48 10.37 -26.58
N ARG A 515 -17.45 9.13 -27.09
CA ARG A 515 -16.98 7.98 -26.31
C ARG A 515 -15.48 8.06 -26.01
N GLU A 516 -14.70 8.66 -26.90
CA GLU A 516 -13.25 8.85 -26.73
C GLU A 516 -12.93 9.87 -25.64
N ILE A 517 -13.79 10.88 -25.45
CA ILE A 517 -13.66 11.87 -24.37
C ILE A 517 -14.45 11.52 -23.11
N ARG A 518 -15.00 10.29 -23.00
CA ARG A 518 -15.85 9.90 -21.88
C ARG A 518 -15.16 10.08 -20.53
N GLY A 519 -13.87 9.74 -20.44
CA GLY A 519 -13.09 9.95 -19.22
C GLY A 519 -13.07 11.42 -18.77
N PHE A 520 -13.07 12.38 -19.71
CA PHE A 520 -13.19 13.81 -19.39
C PHE A 520 -14.59 14.17 -18.89
N LEU A 521 -15.64 13.71 -19.58
CA LEU A 521 -17.05 13.97 -19.20
C LEU A 521 -17.37 13.42 -17.81
N ASP A 522 -16.87 12.22 -17.53
CA ASP A 522 -16.98 11.57 -16.23
C ASP A 522 -16.24 12.36 -15.12
N THR A 523 -15.33 13.29 -15.40
CA THR A 523 -14.69 14.10 -14.33
C THR A 523 -15.60 15.21 -13.78
N ILE A 524 -16.47 15.77 -14.63
CA ILE A 524 -17.46 16.80 -14.30
C ILE A 524 -18.81 16.19 -13.89
N GLY A 525 -19.08 14.96 -14.31
CA GLY A 525 -20.32 14.25 -13.99
C GLY A 525 -21.42 14.47 -15.01
N THR A 526 -21.06 14.62 -16.28
CA THR A 526 -21.98 14.50 -17.41
C THR A 526 -21.73 13.21 -18.18
N ARG A 527 -22.77 12.67 -18.81
CA ARG A 527 -22.68 11.46 -19.64
C ARG A 527 -22.22 11.76 -21.07
N LEU A 528 -22.61 12.91 -21.59
CA LEU A 528 -22.53 13.26 -23.00
C LEU A 528 -22.72 14.78 -23.19
N LEU A 529 -22.21 15.29 -24.30
CA LEU A 529 -22.34 16.68 -24.72
C LEU A 529 -23.51 16.88 -25.69
N VAL A 530 -23.75 15.90 -26.56
CA VAL A 530 -24.75 15.90 -27.62
C VAL A 530 -25.58 14.64 -27.50
N ARG A 531 -26.90 14.81 -27.37
CA ARG A 531 -27.90 13.73 -27.46
C ARG A 531 -28.74 13.91 -28.72
N GLN A 532 -29.53 12.88 -28.99
CA GLN A 532 -30.51 12.90 -30.08
C GLN A 532 -31.89 12.65 -29.48
N VAL A 533 -32.79 13.63 -29.59
CA VAL A 533 -34.19 13.54 -29.13
C VAL A 533 -35.08 13.56 -30.36
N ASP A 534 -35.87 12.50 -30.54
CA ASP A 534 -36.74 12.31 -31.72
C ASP A 534 -36.04 12.53 -33.07
N GLY A 535 -34.76 12.13 -33.14
CA GLY A 535 -33.93 12.26 -34.34
C GLY A 535 -33.17 13.58 -34.46
N VAL A 536 -33.45 14.56 -33.60
CA VAL A 536 -32.83 15.90 -33.62
C VAL A 536 -31.65 15.96 -32.65
N PRO A 537 -30.44 16.36 -33.10
CA PRO A 537 -29.31 16.54 -32.21
C PRO A 537 -29.50 17.79 -31.35
N GLU A 538 -29.20 17.67 -30.05
CA GLU A 538 -29.25 18.78 -29.11
C GLU A 538 -28.15 18.65 -28.06
N LEU A 539 -27.79 19.78 -27.44
CA LEU A 539 -26.84 19.80 -26.33
C LEU A 539 -27.46 19.14 -25.10
N ALA A 540 -26.69 18.27 -24.45
CA ALA A 540 -27.04 17.62 -23.20
C ALA A 540 -26.36 18.28 -22.00
N VAL A 541 -25.99 19.54 -22.14
CA VAL A 541 -25.39 20.37 -21.10
C VAL A 541 -25.99 21.77 -21.22
N GLY A 542 -26.19 22.45 -20.09
CA GLY A 542 -26.71 23.81 -20.07
C GLY A 542 -25.76 24.78 -20.79
N ARG A 543 -26.35 25.77 -21.46
CA ARG A 543 -25.65 26.96 -21.96
C ARG A 543 -25.31 27.92 -20.83
#